data_AF-A0ABD1G4K7-F1
#
_entry.id   AF-A0ABD1G4K7-F1
#
_cell.length_a   1.000
_cell.length_b   1.000
_cell.length_c   1.000
_cell.angle_alpha   90.00
_cell.angle_beta   90.00
_cell.angle_gamma   90.00
#
_symmetry.space_group_name_H-M   'P 1'
#
loop_
_entity.id
_entity.type
_entity.pdbx_description
1 polymer ?
#
loop_
_entity_poly.entity_id
_entity_poly.type
_entity_poly.pdbx_seq_one_letter_code
_entity_poly.pdbx_strand_id
1 'polypeptide(L)' 'MKLQDYAQKLQSEGKALDMVDGSLDEQFPSDEALRCIRVGLQCTLEHPRDRPTMCSVLKMLNRDAI' A
#
# COMPACT_ATOMS: atom_id res chain seq x y z
N MET A 1 -6.50 -5.41 17.86
CA MET A 1 -6.17 -4.51 16.74
C MET A 1 -6.00 -5.38 15.51
N LYS A 2 -6.75 -5.13 14.42
CA LYS A 2 -6.55 -5.87 13.17
C LYS A 2 -5.38 -5.23 12.41
N LEU A 3 -4.69 -6.03 11.58
CA LEU A 3 -3.55 -5.57 10.79
C LEU A 3 -3.89 -4.34 9.94
N GLN A 4 -5.09 -4.34 9.35
CA GLN A 4 -5.59 -3.23 8.54
C GLN A 4 -5.72 -1.92 9.34
N ASP A 5 -6.28 -1.98 10.56
CA ASP A 5 -6.42 -0.79 11.41
C ASP A 5 -5.05 -0.19 11.74
N TYR A 6 -4.06 -1.05 12.03
CA TYR A 6 -2.70 -0.63 12.32
C TYR A 6 -2.03 0.01 11.10
N ALA A 7 -2.15 -0.61 9.92
CA ALA A 7 -1.64 -0.08 8.67
C ALA A 7 -2.27 1.29 8.34
N GLN A 8 -3.58 1.43 8.54
CA GLN A 8 -4.29 2.68 8.27
C GLN A 8 -3.87 3.81 9.22
N LYS A 9 -3.60 3.48 10.49
CA LYS A 9 -3.01 4.41 11.47
C LYS A 9 -1.62 4.88 11.07
N LEU A 10 -0.72 3.96 10.71
CA LEU A 10 0.63 4.33 10.25
C LEU A 10 0.57 5.22 9.00
N GLN A 11 -0.34 4.92 8.06
CA GLN A 11 -0.55 5.74 6.87
C GLN A 11 -1.04 7.16 7.22
N SER A 12 -1.97 7.32 8.16
CA SER A 12 -2.49 8.64 8.57
C SER A 12 -1.49 9.46 9.36
N GLU A 13 -0.55 8.81 10.06
CA GLU A 13 0.57 9.45 10.76
C GLU A 13 1.76 9.80 9.83
N GLY A 14 1.69 9.46 8.54
CA GLY A 14 2.80 9.68 7.60
C GLY A 14 3.96 8.69 7.76
N LYS A 15 3.75 7.61 8.52
CA LYS A 15 4.74 6.56 8.85
C LYS A 15 4.51 5.29 8.04
N ALA A 16 4.12 5.43 6.78
CA ALA A 16 3.78 4.26 5.96
C ALA A 16 4.97 3.29 5.80
N LEU A 17 6.20 3.80 5.73
CA LEU A 17 7.40 2.97 5.60
C LEU A 17 7.69 2.08 6.81
N ASP A 18 7.14 2.39 8.00
CA ASP A 18 7.24 1.54 9.19
C ASP A 18 6.49 0.19 9.00
N MET A 19 5.70 0.04 7.93
CA MET A 19 5.07 -1.22 7.55
C MET A 19 6.01 -2.17 6.80
N VAL A 20 7.14 -1.68 6.28
CA VAL A 20 8.05 -2.50 5.49
C VAL A 20 8.77 -3.50 6.39
N ASP A 21 8.91 -4.74 5.91
CA ASP A 21 9.55 -5.81 6.66
C ASP A 21 11.01 -5.45 6.99
N GLY A 22 11.36 -5.50 8.28
CA GLY A 22 12.70 -5.16 8.75
C GLY A 22 13.80 -6.11 8.23
N SER A 23 13.46 -7.30 7.76
CA SER A 23 14.40 -8.22 7.11
C SER A 23 14.92 -7.73 5.76
N LEU A 24 14.27 -6.71 5.17
CA LEU A 24 14.74 -6.06 3.94
C LEU A 24 15.89 -5.08 4.21
N ASP A 25 16.22 -4.76 5.47
CA ASP A 25 17.40 -3.96 5.85
C ASP A 25 17.54 -2.64 5.07
N GLU A 26 16.42 -1.95 4.82
CA GLU A 26 16.32 -0.72 4.00
C GLU A 26 16.76 -0.89 2.53
N GLN A 27 16.98 -2.12 2.06
CA GLN A 27 17.38 -2.45 0.68
C GLN A 27 16.17 -2.51 -0.26
N PHE A 28 15.39 -1.43 -0.31
CA PHE A 28 14.23 -1.33 -1.19
C PHE A 28 14.00 0.11 -1.69
N PRO A 29 13.42 0.29 -2.90
CA PRO A 29 13.02 1.63 -3.36
C PRO A 29 11.82 2.14 -2.53
N SER A 30 12.02 3.21 -1.77
CA SER A 30 10.98 3.74 -0.88
C SER A 30 9.71 4.19 -1.62
N ASP A 31 9.86 4.69 -2.85
CA ASP A 31 8.74 5.12 -3.69
C ASP A 31 7.88 3.94 -4.19
N GLU A 32 8.50 2.78 -4.44
CA GLU A 32 7.78 1.55 -4.76
C GLU A 32 7.09 0.98 -3.54
N ALA A 33 7.76 0.97 -2.38
CA ALA A 33 7.15 0.53 -1.13
C ALA A 33 5.91 1.35 -0.78
N LEU A 34 6.02 2.69 -0.81
CA LEU A 34 4.88 3.60 -0.55
C LEU A 34 3.71 3.36 -1.51
N ARG A 35 4.02 3.11 -2.80
CA ARG A 35 3.01 2.79 -3.81
C ARG A 35 2.32 1.46 -3.52
N CYS A 36 3.09 0.41 -3.25
CA CYS A 36 2.57 -0.92 -2.90
C CYS A 36 1.68 -0.86 -1.65
N ILE A 37 2.10 -0.12 -0.61
CA ILE A 37 1.32 0.08 0.61
C ILE A 37 -0.01 0.78 0.29
N ARG A 38 0.02 1.87 -0.49
CA ARG A 38 -1.18 2.59 -0.91
C ARG A 38 -2.15 1.69 -1.68
N VAL A 39 -1.65 0.91 -2.64
CA VAL A 39 -2.44 -0.05 -3.42
C VAL A 39 -3.05 -1.11 -2.49
N GLY A 40 -2.26 -1.70 -1.59
CA GLY A 40 -2.72 -2.71 -0.63
C GLY A 40 -3.84 -2.19 0.28
N LEU A 41 -3.71 -0.96 0.78
CA LEU A 41 -4.75 -0.30 1.59
C LEU A 41 -6.05 -0.09 0.80
N GLN A 42 -5.98 0.31 -0.47
CA GLN A 42 -7.16 0.48 -1.32
C GLN A 42 -7.83 -0.86 -1.68
N CYS A 43 -7.04 -1.91 -1.92
CA CYS A 43 -7.55 -3.26 -2.19
C CYS A 43 -8.30 -3.89 -1.01
N THR A 44 -8.00 -3.44 0.22
CA THR A 44 -8.55 -4.02 1.45
C THR A 44 -9.68 -3.21 2.07
N LEU A 45 -10.17 -2.17 1.39
CA LEU A 45 -11.29 -1.36 1.89
C LEU A 45 -12.50 -2.21 2.28
N GLU A 46 -13.14 -1.81 3.39
CA GLU A 46 -14.24 -2.54 4.01
C GLU A 46 -15.37 -2.81 3.00
N HIS A 47 -15.80 -1.76 2.29
CA HIS A 47 -16.84 -1.86 1.29
C HIS A 47 -16.27 -2.33 -0.06
N PRO A 48 -16.78 -3.44 -0.63
CA PRO A 48 -16.29 -3.97 -1.90
C PRO A 48 -16.34 -2.99 -3.07
N ARG A 49 -17.34 -2.09 -3.08
CA ARG A 49 -17.51 -1.07 -4.13
C ARG A 49 -16.42 -0.01 -4.16
N ASP A 50 -15.71 0.19 -3.06
CA ASP A 50 -14.66 1.21 -2.94
C ASP A 50 -13.28 0.65 -3.34
N ARG A 51 -13.17 -0.68 -3.50
CA ARG A 51 -11.94 -1.35 -3.91
C ARG A 51 -11.64 -1.06 -5.38
N PRO A 52 -10.36 -0.85 -5.75
CA PRO A 52 -9.97 -0.67 -7.14
C PRO A 52 -10.23 -1.93 -7.95
N THR A 53 -10.53 -1.77 -9.25
CA THR A 53 -10.56 -2.90 -10.18
C THR A 53 -9.14 -3.45 -10.37
N MET A 54 -9.01 -4.73 -10.74
CA MET A 54 -7.68 -5.31 -11.05
C MET A 54 -6.96 -4.56 -12.17
N CYS A 55 -7.69 -4.01 -13.15
CA CYS A 55 -7.09 -3.15 -14.17
C CYS A 55 -6.49 -1.88 -13.56
N SER A 56 -7.20 -1.22 -12.65
CA SER A 56 -6.70 -0.06 -11.91
C SER A 56 -5.48 -0.41 -11.07
N VAL A 57 -5.49 -1.56 -10.38
CA VAL A 57 -4.35 -2.06 -9.59
C VAL A 57 -3.11 -2.23 -10.46
N LEU A 58 -3.24 -2.88 -11.62
CA LEU A 58 -2.12 -3.04 -12.56
C LEU A 58 -1.57 -1.69 -13.03
N LYS A 59 -2.47 -0.74 -13.33
CA LYS A 59 -2.06 0.63 -13.73
C LYS A 59 -1.33 1.36 -12.61
N MET A 60 -1.78 1.21 -11.37
CA MET A 60 -1.16 1.87 -10.22
C MET A 60 0.20 1.29 -9.87
N LEU A 61 0.39 -0.02 -10.03
CA LEU A 61 1.66 -0.70 -9.76
C LEU A 61 2.69 -0.41 -10.85
N ASN A 62 2.30 -0.42 -12.12
CA ASN A 62 3.19 -0.08 -13.23
C ASN A 62 3.58 1.40 -13.20
N ARG A 63 4.88 1.70 -13.29
CA ARG A 63 5.38 3.07 -13.50
C ARG A 63 4.96 3.65 -14.86
N ASP A 64 4.69 2.77 -15.84
CA ASP A 64 4.47 3.10 -17.26
C ASP A 64 3.04 2.81 -17.74
N ALA A 65 2.04 2.86 -16.86
CA ALA A 65 0.66 2.73 -17.31
C ALA A 65 0.31 3.91 -18.23
N ILE A 66 0.28 3.62 -19.54
CA ILE A 66 -0.06 4.50 -20.67
C ILE A 66 -1.27 5.37 -20.37
#